data_AF-A0A519MKE8-F1
#
_entry.id   AF-A0A519MKE8-F1
#
_cell.length_a   1.000
_cell.length_b   1.000
_cell.length_c   1.000
_cell.angle_alpha   90.00
_cell.angle_beta   90.00
_cell.angle_gamma   90.00
#
_symmetry.space_group_name_H-M   'P 1'
#
loop_
_entity.id
_entity.type
_entity.pdbx_description
1 polymer ?
#
loop_
_entity_poly.entity_id
_entity_poly.type
_entity_poly.pdbx_seq_one_letter_code
_entity_poly.pdbx_strand_id
1 'polypeptide(L)'
;MTDRTTVHGLQVATSLYRFVDDKVLPGTGVDAAAFWKGFDAIVADLAPRNIALLAERDRLQTELDTWHKANPGPIKDMVAYRGFLEKIGYLVPQPSDVRATTANVDDELATQAGPQLVVPILNARYALNAANARWGSLYDALYGTDAISEEGGAEKGKGYNPVRGAKVIAFARQVLDDTAPLSTGSHKDSTGYKVEGGQLVVSLANGATTGLKDPSQFKGYQGDAAAPKSVLLQHNGLHLDI
;
A
#
# COMPACT_ATOMS: atom_id res chain seq x y z
N MET A 1 -17.85 9.87 -33.52
CA MET A 1 -18.49 11.04 -32.87
C MET A 1 -18.99 10.56 -31.52
N THR A 2 -18.75 11.29 -30.42
CA THR A 2 -19.20 10.87 -29.08
C THR A 2 -20.52 11.55 -28.77
N ASP A 3 -21.58 10.77 -28.55
CA ASP A 3 -22.89 11.29 -28.17
C ASP A 3 -22.80 12.02 -26.82
N ARG A 4 -23.51 13.15 -26.71
CA ARG A 4 -23.49 13.99 -25.52
C ARG A 4 -24.88 14.30 -24.99
N THR A 5 -24.99 14.34 -23.68
CA THR A 5 -26.16 14.78 -22.92
C THR A 5 -25.87 16.17 -22.38
N THR A 6 -26.75 17.13 -22.70
CA THR A 6 -26.67 18.48 -22.13
C THR A 6 -27.26 18.44 -20.72
N VAL A 7 -26.49 18.88 -19.73
CA VAL A 7 -26.95 19.02 -18.35
C VAL A 7 -26.36 20.32 -17.78
N HIS A 8 -27.24 21.28 -17.48
CA HIS A 8 -26.85 22.65 -17.16
C HIS A 8 -25.90 23.26 -18.22
N GLY A 9 -24.75 23.81 -17.82
CA GLY A 9 -23.73 24.34 -18.75
C GLY A 9 -22.84 23.26 -19.37
N LEU A 10 -23.00 21.99 -18.97
CA LEU A 10 -22.12 20.90 -19.39
C LEU A 10 -22.65 20.15 -20.62
N GLN A 11 -21.70 19.65 -21.41
CA GLN A 11 -21.91 18.70 -22.51
C GLN A 11 -21.20 17.39 -22.17
N VAL A 12 -21.88 16.51 -21.43
CA VAL A 12 -21.29 15.28 -20.87
C VAL A 12 -21.42 14.15 -21.88
N ALA A 13 -20.39 13.31 -22.05
CA ALA A 13 -20.53 12.10 -22.85
C ALA A 13 -21.69 11.23 -22.31
N THR A 14 -22.63 10.84 -23.17
CA THR A 14 -23.87 10.17 -22.72
C THR A 14 -23.59 8.87 -21.97
N SER A 15 -22.52 8.15 -22.33
CA SER A 15 -22.07 6.95 -21.61
C SER A 15 -21.66 7.25 -20.16
N LEU A 16 -20.96 8.36 -19.92
CA LEU A 16 -20.57 8.79 -18.57
C LEU A 16 -21.79 9.28 -17.78
N TYR A 17 -22.65 10.09 -18.41
CA TYR A 17 -23.88 10.58 -17.78
C TYR A 17 -24.71 9.40 -17.23
N ARG A 18 -24.98 8.40 -18.09
CA ARG A 18 -25.72 7.20 -17.71
C ARG A 18 -24.99 6.33 -16.69
N PHE A 19 -23.67 6.19 -16.79
CA PHE A 19 -22.91 5.45 -15.79
C PHE A 19 -23.07 6.08 -14.39
N VAL A 20 -22.98 7.40 -14.29
CA VAL A 20 -23.15 8.11 -13.03
C VAL A 20 -24.57 7.93 -12.48
N ASP A 21 -25.60 8.22 -13.30
CA ASP A 21 -27.00 8.15 -12.88
C ASP A 21 -27.46 6.71 -12.58
N ASP A 22 -27.10 5.75 -13.43
CA ASP A 22 -27.64 4.38 -13.35
C ASP A 22 -26.81 3.48 -12.42
N LYS A 23 -25.53 3.80 -12.14
CA LYS A 23 -24.59 2.90 -11.43
C LYS A 23 -23.87 3.51 -10.23
N VAL A 24 -23.60 4.83 -10.22
CA VAL A 24 -22.79 5.46 -9.16
C VAL A 24 -23.67 6.06 -8.08
N LEU A 25 -24.66 6.88 -8.46
CA LEU A 25 -25.51 7.60 -7.50
C LEU A 25 -26.47 6.71 -6.70
N PRO A 26 -27.07 5.63 -7.24
CA PRO A 26 -27.98 4.79 -6.48
C PRO A 26 -27.33 4.23 -5.20
N GLY A 27 -27.99 4.40 -4.05
CA GLY A 27 -27.50 3.94 -2.75
C GLY A 27 -26.56 4.91 -2.00
N THR A 28 -26.15 6.03 -2.63
CA THR A 28 -25.31 7.05 -1.99
C THR A 28 -26.09 8.05 -1.13
N GLY A 29 -27.41 8.17 -1.37
CA GLY A 29 -28.26 9.20 -0.75
C GLY A 29 -28.17 10.57 -1.43
N VAL A 30 -27.42 10.71 -2.52
CA VAL A 30 -27.28 11.97 -3.28
C VAL A 30 -28.26 12.00 -4.45
N ASP A 31 -29.03 13.09 -4.56
CA ASP A 31 -29.93 13.34 -5.69
C ASP A 31 -29.15 13.68 -6.97
N ALA A 32 -29.58 13.14 -8.11
CA ALA A 32 -28.89 13.32 -9.38
C ALA A 32 -28.93 14.76 -9.89
N ALA A 33 -30.06 15.46 -9.77
CA ALA A 33 -30.16 16.85 -10.19
C ALA A 33 -29.27 17.76 -9.32
N ALA A 34 -29.23 17.51 -8.01
CA ALA A 34 -28.35 18.21 -7.08
C ALA A 34 -26.87 17.94 -7.39
N PHE A 35 -26.50 16.68 -7.68
CA PHE A 35 -25.15 16.30 -8.08
C PHE A 35 -24.70 17.06 -9.33
N TRP A 36 -25.47 16.99 -10.42
CA TRP A 36 -25.07 17.61 -11.69
C TRP A 36 -25.03 19.13 -11.63
N LYS A 37 -25.96 19.77 -10.91
CA LYS A 37 -25.92 21.21 -10.65
C LYS A 37 -24.67 21.60 -9.86
N GLY A 38 -24.32 20.82 -8.83
CA GLY A 38 -23.12 21.06 -8.04
C GLY A 38 -21.84 20.87 -8.86
N PHE A 39 -21.76 19.82 -9.67
CA PHE A 39 -20.62 19.55 -10.53
C PHE A 39 -20.42 20.63 -11.59
N ASP A 40 -21.50 21.09 -12.26
CA ASP A 40 -21.47 22.23 -13.19
C ASP A 40 -20.89 23.49 -12.53
N ALA A 41 -21.38 23.85 -11.33
CA ALA A 41 -20.89 25.00 -10.59
C ALA A 41 -19.40 24.88 -10.22
N ILE A 42 -18.95 23.71 -9.79
CA ILE A 42 -17.53 23.45 -9.46
C ILE A 42 -16.65 23.60 -10.71
N VAL A 43 -17.08 23.05 -11.85
CA VAL A 43 -16.33 23.18 -13.11
C VAL A 43 -16.25 24.65 -13.54
N ALA A 44 -17.37 25.38 -13.49
CA ALA A 44 -17.42 26.79 -13.86
C ALA A 44 -16.49 27.67 -12.99
N ASP A 45 -16.43 27.42 -11.68
CA ASP A 45 -15.60 28.18 -10.75
C ASP A 45 -14.11 27.79 -10.82
N LEU A 46 -13.80 26.49 -10.84
CA LEU A 46 -12.42 26.02 -10.67
C LEU A 46 -11.66 25.81 -11.99
N ALA A 47 -12.34 25.62 -13.13
CA ALA A 47 -11.64 25.42 -14.40
C ALA A 47 -10.77 26.63 -14.83
N PRO A 48 -11.22 27.90 -14.72
CA PRO A 48 -10.37 29.05 -15.04
C PRO A 48 -9.11 29.13 -14.15
N ARG A 49 -9.25 28.78 -12.85
CA ARG A 49 -8.12 28.74 -11.92
C ARG A 49 -7.14 27.63 -12.29
N ASN A 50 -7.63 26.45 -12.66
CA ASN A 50 -6.78 25.34 -13.11
C ASN A 50 -5.99 25.70 -14.37
N ILE A 51 -6.63 26.33 -15.36
CA ILE A 51 -5.97 26.82 -16.58
C ILE A 51 -4.88 27.85 -16.23
N ALA A 52 -5.17 28.79 -15.33
CA ALA A 52 -4.17 29.77 -14.90
C ALA A 52 -2.96 29.13 -14.21
N LEU A 53 -3.18 28.07 -13.41
CA LEU A 53 -2.09 27.32 -12.78
C LEU A 53 -1.20 26.60 -13.82
N LEU A 54 -1.78 26.10 -14.92
CA LEU A 54 -1.00 25.51 -16.01
C LEU A 54 -0.19 26.58 -16.76
N ALA A 55 -0.82 27.73 -17.08
CA ALA A 55 -0.13 28.85 -17.71
C ALA A 55 1.04 29.38 -16.86
N GLU A 56 0.91 29.35 -15.53
CA GLU A 56 1.99 29.72 -14.62
C GLU A 56 3.17 28.73 -14.67
N ARG A 57 2.90 27.42 -14.84
CA ARG A 57 3.97 26.43 -15.08
C ARG A 57 4.72 26.72 -16.38
N ASP A 58 3.99 27.02 -17.45
CA ASP A 58 4.59 27.35 -18.75
C ASP A 58 5.43 28.63 -18.68
N ARG A 59 4.94 29.65 -17.95
CA ARG A 59 5.69 30.88 -17.70
C ARG A 59 6.98 30.60 -16.94
N LEU A 60 6.91 29.86 -15.83
CA LEU A 60 8.08 29.49 -15.03
C LEU A 60 9.11 28.71 -15.87
N GLN A 61 8.66 27.73 -16.67
CA GLN A 61 9.55 26.99 -17.56
C GLN A 61 10.19 27.90 -18.62
N THR A 62 9.43 28.84 -19.18
CA THR A 62 9.96 29.81 -20.17
C THR A 62 11.03 30.73 -19.57
N GLU A 63 10.86 31.17 -18.32
CA GLU A 63 11.87 31.93 -17.58
C GLU A 63 13.14 31.10 -17.37
N LEU A 64 13.02 29.83 -16.97
CA LEU A 64 14.15 28.91 -16.82
C LEU A 64 14.90 28.73 -18.16
N ASP A 65 14.17 28.49 -19.25
CA ASP A 65 14.74 28.33 -20.58
C ASP A 65 15.48 29.60 -21.03
N THR A 66 14.92 30.78 -20.74
CA THR A 66 15.52 32.08 -21.07
C THR A 66 16.81 32.30 -20.28
N TRP A 67 16.80 31.98 -18.99
CA TRP A 67 17.97 32.10 -18.14
C TRP A 67 19.12 31.19 -18.62
N HIS A 68 18.83 29.93 -18.94
CA HIS A 68 19.85 28.98 -19.41
C HIS A 68 20.37 29.30 -20.83
N LYS A 69 19.54 29.86 -21.72
CA LYS A 69 20.00 30.37 -23.02
C LYS A 69 21.00 31.52 -22.85
N ALA A 70 20.76 32.41 -21.89
CA ALA A 70 21.64 33.54 -21.58
C ALA A 70 22.89 33.12 -20.80
N ASN A 71 22.86 31.99 -20.09
CA ASN A 71 23.93 31.46 -19.26
C ASN A 71 24.30 30.03 -19.68
N PRO A 72 24.93 29.85 -20.86
CA PRO A 72 25.21 28.52 -21.40
C PRO A 72 26.29 27.78 -20.59
N GLY A 73 26.10 26.46 -20.48
CA GLY A 73 27.00 25.58 -19.74
C GLY A 73 26.64 25.45 -18.26
N PRO A 74 27.52 24.88 -17.44
CA PRO A 74 27.24 24.65 -16.01
C PRO A 74 27.01 25.96 -15.25
N ILE A 75 26.11 25.94 -14.26
CA ILE A 75 25.88 27.07 -13.36
C ILE A 75 27.15 27.28 -12.51
N LYS A 76 27.86 28.38 -12.76
CA LYS A 76 29.08 28.75 -12.02
C LYS A 76 28.78 29.56 -10.76
N ASP A 77 27.67 30.31 -10.75
CA ASP A 77 27.22 31.11 -9.63
C ASP A 77 25.84 30.64 -9.16
N MET A 78 25.86 29.78 -8.14
CA MET A 78 24.64 29.23 -7.54
C MET A 78 23.86 30.26 -6.71
N VAL A 79 24.53 31.29 -6.19
CA VAL A 79 23.87 32.36 -5.42
C VAL A 79 23.00 33.19 -6.36
N ALA A 80 23.56 33.57 -7.52
CA ALA A 80 22.81 34.28 -8.56
C ALA A 80 21.65 33.43 -9.12
N TYR A 81 21.87 32.14 -9.38
CA TYR A 81 20.81 31.26 -9.88
C TYR A 81 19.67 31.10 -8.88
N ARG A 82 19.98 30.91 -7.59
CA ARG A 82 18.97 30.87 -6.53
C ARG A 82 18.19 32.19 -6.45
N GLY A 83 18.87 33.33 -6.49
CA GLY A 83 18.23 34.64 -6.48
C GLY A 83 17.29 34.84 -7.67
N PHE A 84 17.63 34.29 -8.85
CA PHE A 84 16.74 34.26 -9.99
C PHE A 84 15.50 33.39 -9.74
N LEU A 85 15.64 32.17 -9.21
CA LEU A 85 14.51 31.29 -8.90
C LEU A 85 13.55 31.91 -7.87
N GLU A 86 14.08 32.60 -6.87
CA GLU A 86 13.30 33.35 -5.88
C GLU A 86 12.58 34.53 -6.54
N LYS A 87 13.28 35.29 -7.41
CA LYS A 87 12.72 36.44 -8.14
C LYS A 87 11.54 36.06 -9.03
N ILE A 88 11.60 34.92 -9.73
CA ILE A 88 10.50 34.48 -10.61
C ILE A 88 9.36 33.79 -9.85
N GLY A 89 9.48 33.61 -8.53
CA GLY A 89 8.49 32.95 -7.67
C GLY A 89 8.54 31.42 -7.71
N TYR A 90 9.60 30.82 -8.28
CA TYR A 90 9.78 29.38 -8.31
C TYR A 90 10.17 28.84 -6.92
N LEU A 91 11.15 29.48 -6.28
CA LEU A 91 11.49 29.22 -4.88
C LEU A 91 10.77 30.22 -4.00
N VAL A 92 9.89 29.72 -3.14
CA VAL A 92 9.12 30.52 -2.19
C VAL A 92 9.71 30.44 -0.78
N PRO A 93 9.46 31.43 0.10
CA PRO A 93 9.90 31.36 1.48
C PRO A 93 9.38 30.11 2.18
N GLN A 94 10.27 29.43 2.91
CA GLN A 94 9.88 28.30 3.74
C GLN A 94 9.01 28.79 4.92
N PRO A 95 7.87 28.15 5.20
CA PRO A 95 7.09 28.48 6.40
C PRO A 95 7.86 28.09 7.66
N SER A 96 7.78 28.91 8.72
CA SER A 96 8.58 28.73 9.95
C SER A 96 8.12 27.55 10.80
N ASP A 97 6.81 27.37 10.94
CA ASP A 97 6.21 26.32 11.77
C ASP A 97 4.99 25.73 11.07
N VAL A 98 5.05 24.44 10.76
CA VAL A 98 3.95 23.70 10.12
C VAL A 98 3.65 22.43 10.89
N ARG A 99 2.37 22.20 11.15
CA ARG A 99 1.88 20.95 11.71
C ARG A 99 0.62 20.53 10.99
N ALA A 100 0.60 19.31 10.46
CA ALA A 100 -0.62 18.74 9.90
C ALA A 100 -1.65 18.49 11.01
N THR A 101 -2.92 18.80 10.74
CA THR A 101 -4.06 18.65 11.66
C THR A 101 -5.05 17.59 11.19
N THR A 102 -4.69 16.81 10.18
CA THR A 102 -5.53 15.77 9.60
C THR A 102 -5.98 14.77 10.67
N ALA A 103 -7.28 14.48 10.69
CA ALA A 103 -7.92 13.56 11.63
C ALA A 103 -8.85 12.60 10.87
N ASN A 104 -9.34 11.56 11.56
CA ASN A 104 -10.19 10.52 10.98
C ASN A 104 -9.50 9.76 9.83
N VAL A 105 -8.26 9.33 10.06
CA VAL A 105 -7.44 8.55 9.12
C VAL A 105 -7.36 7.12 9.64
N ASP A 106 -7.59 6.13 8.77
CA ASP A 106 -7.48 4.71 9.12
C ASP A 106 -6.06 4.33 9.59
N ASP A 107 -5.98 3.32 10.45
CA ASP A 107 -4.74 2.86 11.08
C ASP A 107 -3.69 2.43 10.04
N GLU A 108 -4.13 1.83 8.93
CA GLU A 108 -3.27 1.44 7.81
C GLU A 108 -2.42 2.57 7.23
N LEU A 109 -2.88 3.82 7.35
CA LEU A 109 -2.17 5.01 6.88
C LEU A 109 -1.53 5.80 8.03
N ALA A 110 -2.20 5.84 9.19
CA ALA A 110 -1.80 6.71 10.29
C ALA A 110 -0.73 6.09 11.20
N THR A 111 -0.78 4.77 11.41
CA THR A 111 -0.03 4.11 12.49
C THR A 111 0.77 2.90 12.01
N GLN A 112 0.33 2.23 10.94
CA GLN A 112 0.98 1.04 10.43
C GLN A 112 2.08 1.36 9.41
N ALA A 113 3.25 0.75 9.56
CA ALA A 113 4.30 0.74 8.54
C ALA A 113 4.22 -0.58 7.75
N GLY A 114 4.09 -0.49 6.43
CA GLY A 114 4.03 -1.68 5.57
C GLY A 114 4.05 -1.38 4.08
N PRO A 115 4.02 -2.41 3.23
CA PRO A 115 4.01 -2.24 1.77
C PRO A 115 2.74 -1.55 1.27
N GLN A 116 2.88 -0.74 0.22
CA GLN A 116 1.74 -0.16 -0.52
C GLN A 116 1.80 -0.60 -1.98
N LEU A 117 0.75 -1.25 -2.46
CA LEU A 117 0.66 -1.77 -3.82
C LEU A 117 -0.01 -0.75 -4.76
N VAL A 118 0.53 -0.60 -5.97
CA VAL A 118 -0.06 0.24 -7.03
C VAL A 118 -0.46 -0.65 -8.21
N VAL A 119 -1.68 -0.49 -8.71
CA VAL A 119 -2.28 -1.36 -9.72
C VAL A 119 -3.16 -0.58 -10.70
N PRO A 120 -3.22 -0.95 -11.99
CA PRO A 120 -4.12 -0.30 -12.94
C PRO A 120 -5.58 -0.68 -12.68
N ILE A 121 -6.40 0.30 -12.30
CA ILE A 121 -7.83 0.10 -11.98
C ILE A 121 -8.66 -0.42 -13.16
N LEU A 122 -8.21 -0.19 -14.40
CA LEU A 122 -8.88 -0.68 -15.62
C LEU A 122 -8.75 -2.19 -15.83
N ASN A 123 -7.89 -2.88 -15.06
CA ASN A 123 -7.81 -4.34 -15.07
C ASN A 123 -8.47 -4.90 -13.80
N ALA A 124 -9.72 -5.35 -13.92
CA ALA A 124 -10.50 -5.86 -12.79
C ALA A 124 -9.82 -7.05 -12.07
N ARG A 125 -9.14 -7.94 -12.80
CA ARG A 125 -8.40 -9.06 -12.20
C ARG A 125 -7.27 -8.55 -11.32
N TYR A 126 -6.52 -7.56 -11.79
CA TYR A 126 -5.42 -7.01 -11.00
C TYR A 126 -5.94 -6.21 -9.81
N ALA A 127 -7.02 -5.44 -9.96
CA ALA A 127 -7.66 -4.74 -8.85
C ALA A 127 -8.15 -5.70 -7.75
N LEU A 128 -8.80 -6.81 -8.13
CA LEU A 128 -9.25 -7.83 -7.17
C LEU A 128 -8.06 -8.51 -6.47
N ASN A 129 -7.03 -8.87 -7.23
CA ASN A 129 -5.81 -9.44 -6.64
C ASN A 129 -5.15 -8.45 -5.66
N ALA A 130 -5.10 -7.17 -6.01
CA ALA A 130 -4.52 -6.13 -5.16
C ALA A 130 -5.35 -5.90 -3.88
N ALA A 131 -6.68 -5.87 -3.98
CA ALA A 131 -7.56 -5.75 -2.83
C ALA A 131 -7.38 -6.93 -1.86
N ASN A 132 -7.23 -8.15 -2.39
CA ASN A 132 -7.02 -9.36 -1.59
C ASN A 132 -5.58 -9.52 -1.09
N ALA A 133 -4.63 -8.74 -1.60
CA ALA A 133 -3.21 -8.84 -1.24
C ALA A 133 -2.89 -8.33 0.17
N ARG A 134 -3.89 -7.92 0.97
CA ARG A 134 -3.72 -7.63 2.40
C ARG A 134 -3.14 -8.83 3.16
N TRP A 135 -3.50 -10.04 2.76
CA TRP A 135 -2.96 -11.29 3.27
C TRP A 135 -2.35 -12.09 2.12
N GLY A 136 -1.12 -12.54 2.29
CA GLY A 136 -0.37 -13.29 1.28
C GLY A 136 0.30 -14.51 1.88
N SER A 137 0.30 -15.60 1.13
CA SER A 137 1.03 -16.82 1.50
C SER A 137 2.53 -16.60 1.36
N LEU A 138 3.24 -16.55 2.49
CA LEU A 138 4.71 -16.48 2.50
C LEU A 138 5.32 -17.71 1.82
N TYR A 139 4.69 -18.89 1.96
CA TYR A 139 5.16 -20.12 1.35
C TYR A 139 5.10 -20.03 -0.17
N ASP A 140 3.99 -19.53 -0.73
CA ASP A 140 3.86 -19.36 -2.19
C ASP A 140 4.82 -18.29 -2.72
N ALA A 141 4.98 -17.18 -1.99
CA ALA A 141 5.92 -16.13 -2.35
C ALA A 141 7.36 -16.63 -2.39
N LEU A 142 7.79 -17.40 -1.38
CA LEU A 142 9.14 -17.98 -1.33
C LEU A 142 9.33 -19.09 -2.37
N TYR A 143 8.35 -19.98 -2.51
CA TYR A 143 8.43 -21.10 -3.45
C TYR A 143 8.43 -20.59 -4.91
N GLY A 144 7.56 -19.62 -5.23
CA GLY A 144 7.32 -19.13 -6.59
C GLY A 144 8.37 -18.15 -7.13
N THR A 145 9.21 -17.56 -6.28
CA THR A 145 10.21 -16.55 -6.67
C THR A 145 11.63 -17.11 -6.63
N ASP A 146 12.62 -16.27 -6.94
CA ASP A 146 14.05 -16.57 -6.83
C ASP A 146 14.62 -16.28 -5.42
N ALA A 147 13.78 -15.84 -4.47
CA ALA A 147 14.18 -15.66 -3.06
C ALA A 147 14.74 -16.95 -2.44
N ILE A 148 14.28 -18.11 -2.90
CA ILE A 148 14.89 -19.41 -2.61
C ILE A 148 15.66 -19.88 -3.85
N SER A 149 16.99 -19.98 -3.72
CA SER A 149 17.87 -20.51 -4.77
C SER A 149 17.45 -21.91 -5.21
N GLU A 150 17.48 -22.14 -6.53
CA GLU A 150 17.16 -23.42 -7.16
C GLU A 150 18.32 -24.44 -7.09
N GLU A 151 19.51 -24.02 -6.63
CA GLU A 151 20.67 -24.89 -6.50
C GLU A 151 20.47 -26.05 -5.51
N GLY A 152 21.22 -27.14 -5.73
CA GLY A 152 21.17 -28.31 -4.85
C GLY A 152 19.88 -29.11 -4.97
N GLY A 153 19.30 -29.19 -6.17
CA GLY A 153 18.07 -29.94 -6.45
C GLY A 153 16.78 -29.25 -5.97
N ALA A 154 16.80 -27.92 -5.82
CA ALA A 154 15.69 -27.12 -5.33
C ALA A 154 14.96 -26.35 -6.44
N GLU A 155 15.00 -26.86 -7.68
CA GLU A 155 14.29 -26.31 -8.83
C GLU A 155 12.78 -26.39 -8.59
N LYS A 156 12.02 -25.41 -9.10
CA LYS A 156 10.55 -25.37 -8.90
C LYS A 156 9.83 -26.55 -9.52
N GLY A 157 10.32 -27.04 -10.67
CA GLY A 157 9.70 -28.11 -11.44
C GLY A 157 8.26 -27.78 -11.88
N LYS A 158 7.51 -28.80 -12.31
CA LYS A 158 6.08 -28.69 -12.68
C LYS A 158 5.12 -28.97 -11.51
N GLY A 159 5.64 -29.41 -10.37
CA GLY A 159 4.89 -29.81 -9.20
C GLY A 159 5.66 -29.52 -7.92
N TYR A 160 5.20 -30.05 -6.79
CA TYR A 160 5.89 -29.85 -5.52
C TYR A 160 7.22 -30.61 -5.48
N ASN A 161 8.31 -29.87 -5.27
CA ASN A 161 9.64 -30.39 -5.00
C ASN A 161 9.88 -30.34 -3.48
N PRO A 162 9.93 -31.50 -2.78
CA PRO A 162 10.17 -31.54 -1.34
C PRO A 162 11.49 -30.90 -0.90
N VAL A 163 12.53 -30.95 -1.73
CA VAL A 163 13.84 -30.32 -1.42
C VAL A 163 13.69 -28.80 -1.36
N ARG A 164 12.96 -28.22 -2.32
CA ARG A 164 12.62 -26.78 -2.31
C ARG A 164 11.67 -26.44 -1.17
N GLY A 165 10.64 -27.26 -0.94
CA GLY A 165 9.67 -27.06 0.13
C GLY A 165 10.32 -27.04 1.52
N ALA A 166 11.31 -27.90 1.77
CA ALA A 166 12.08 -27.89 3.01
C ALA A 166 12.84 -26.57 3.22
N LYS A 167 13.43 -25.99 2.16
CA LYS A 167 14.08 -24.66 2.23
C LYS A 167 13.06 -23.55 2.54
N VAL A 168 11.88 -23.59 1.93
CA VAL A 168 10.78 -22.65 2.21
C VAL A 168 10.33 -22.72 3.66
N ILE A 169 10.10 -23.93 4.19
CA ILE A 169 9.70 -24.14 5.59
C ILE A 169 10.81 -23.63 6.54
N ALA A 170 12.08 -23.96 6.25
CA ALA A 170 13.20 -23.50 7.07
C ALA A 170 13.29 -21.97 7.12
N PHE A 171 13.08 -21.29 5.98
CA PHE A 171 13.01 -19.83 5.92
C PHE A 171 11.84 -19.30 6.75
N ALA A 172 10.63 -19.84 6.59
CA ALA A 172 9.47 -19.37 7.34
C ALA A 172 9.60 -19.60 8.85
N ARG A 173 10.22 -20.71 9.28
CA ARG A 173 10.55 -20.95 10.70
C ARG A 173 11.56 -19.94 11.23
N GLN A 174 12.55 -19.54 10.43
CA GLN A 174 13.46 -18.46 10.79
C GLN A 174 12.71 -17.13 10.96
N VAL A 175 11.77 -16.81 10.06
CA VAL A 175 10.93 -15.60 10.20
C VAL A 175 10.16 -15.62 11.53
N LEU A 176 9.62 -16.77 11.94
CA LEU A 176 8.95 -16.89 13.24
C LEU A 176 9.91 -16.68 14.41
N ASP A 177 11.12 -17.26 14.37
CA ASP A 177 12.14 -17.03 15.40
C ASP A 177 12.56 -15.55 15.48
N ASP A 178 12.66 -14.86 14.35
CA ASP A 178 13.07 -13.46 14.30
C ASP A 178 11.95 -12.51 14.75
N THR A 179 10.68 -12.84 14.48
CA THR A 179 9.54 -11.94 14.69
C THR A 179 8.70 -12.26 15.92
N ALA A 180 8.60 -13.52 16.32
CA ALA A 180 7.83 -13.99 17.48
C ALA A 180 8.62 -15.07 18.24
N PRO A 181 9.83 -14.75 18.74
CA PRO A 181 10.73 -15.73 19.33
C PRO A 181 10.09 -16.49 20.49
N LEU A 182 10.40 -17.77 20.60
CA LEU A 182 10.06 -18.57 21.77
C LEU A 182 10.91 -18.14 22.98
N SER A 183 10.37 -18.30 24.19
CA SER A 183 11.12 -18.08 25.44
C SER A 183 12.31 -19.03 25.55
N THR A 184 12.21 -20.24 24.99
CA THR A 184 13.29 -21.23 24.94
C THR A 184 13.13 -22.09 23.69
N GLY A 185 14.24 -22.41 23.01
CA GLY A 185 14.22 -23.21 21.78
C GLY A 185 13.91 -22.37 20.53
N SER A 186 13.50 -23.04 19.46
CA SER A 186 13.22 -22.45 18.15
C SER A 186 11.94 -23.04 17.55
N HIS A 187 11.23 -22.25 16.74
CA HIS A 187 10.09 -22.72 15.95
C HIS A 187 10.46 -23.85 14.98
N LYS A 188 11.75 -24.00 14.63
CA LYS A 188 12.23 -25.13 13.81
C LYS A 188 11.96 -26.48 14.47
N ASP A 189 11.97 -26.52 15.79
CA ASP A 189 11.76 -27.73 16.59
C ASP A 189 10.30 -27.89 17.05
N SER A 190 9.37 -27.03 16.60
CA SER A 190 7.97 -27.08 17.00
C SER A 190 7.29 -28.35 16.47
N THR A 191 6.65 -29.12 17.36
CA THR A 191 5.85 -30.31 17.04
C THR A 191 4.35 -30.08 17.16
N GLY A 192 3.94 -28.97 17.78
CA GLY A 192 2.54 -28.57 17.89
C GLY A 192 2.37 -27.21 18.55
N TYR A 193 1.24 -26.57 18.27
CA TYR A 193 0.80 -25.33 18.87
C TYR A 193 -0.53 -25.61 19.60
N LYS A 194 -0.73 -25.02 20.77
CA LYS A 194 -2.00 -25.06 21.51
C LYS A 194 -2.18 -23.78 22.32
N VAL A 195 -3.39 -23.52 22.79
CA VAL A 195 -3.72 -22.35 23.62
C VAL A 195 -4.17 -22.84 24.99
N GLU A 196 -3.44 -22.47 26.03
CA GLU A 196 -3.74 -22.83 27.43
C GLU A 196 -3.71 -21.57 28.30
N GLY A 197 -4.72 -21.39 29.14
CA GLY A 197 -4.81 -20.20 30.00
C GLY A 197 -4.82 -18.87 29.23
N GLY A 198 -5.27 -18.87 27.97
CA GLY A 198 -5.26 -17.69 27.10
C GLY A 198 -3.89 -17.36 26.49
N GLN A 199 -2.89 -18.25 26.61
CA GLN A 199 -1.54 -18.05 26.08
C GLN A 199 -1.17 -19.14 25.07
N LEU A 200 -0.31 -18.79 24.12
CA LEU A 200 0.25 -19.75 23.19
C LEU A 200 1.28 -20.66 23.89
N VAL A 201 1.09 -21.97 23.75
CA VAL A 201 2.03 -23.00 24.20
C VAL A 201 2.51 -23.79 22.98
N VAL A 202 3.82 -23.92 22.83
CA VAL A 202 4.49 -24.62 21.74
C VAL A 202 5.19 -25.85 22.28
N SER A 203 4.82 -27.03 21.76
CA SER A 203 5.51 -28.29 22.04
C SER A 203 6.76 -28.40 21.17
N LEU A 204 7.87 -28.85 21.74
CA LEU A 204 9.16 -28.99 21.07
C LEU A 204 9.53 -30.47 20.89
N ALA A 205 10.38 -30.76 19.90
CA ALA A 205 10.82 -32.12 19.58
C ALA A 205 11.58 -32.83 20.72
N ASN A 206 12.19 -32.05 21.63
CA ASN A 206 12.85 -32.58 22.83
C ASN A 206 11.88 -32.95 23.98
N GLY A 207 10.57 -32.83 23.76
CA GLY A 207 9.53 -33.12 24.75
C GLY A 207 9.21 -31.96 25.69
N ALA A 208 9.93 -30.85 25.62
CA ALA A 208 9.62 -29.65 26.39
C ALA A 208 8.44 -28.87 25.79
N THR A 209 7.84 -28.00 26.60
CA THR A 209 6.90 -26.97 26.14
C THR A 209 7.45 -25.59 26.48
N THR A 210 7.11 -24.60 25.66
CA THR A 210 7.50 -23.21 25.85
C THR A 210 6.38 -22.27 25.40
N GLY A 211 6.51 -20.98 25.70
CA GLY A 211 5.65 -19.93 25.16
C GLY A 211 6.46 -18.96 24.31
N LEU A 212 5.81 -17.90 23.83
CA LEU A 212 6.50 -16.76 23.23
C LEU A 212 7.37 -16.05 24.28
N LYS A 213 8.46 -15.43 23.85
CA LYS A 213 9.29 -14.56 24.70
C LYS A 213 8.51 -13.32 25.12
N ASP A 214 7.67 -12.79 24.25
CA ASP A 214 6.66 -11.78 24.56
C ASP A 214 5.26 -12.38 24.32
N PRO A 215 4.54 -12.77 25.40
CA PRO A 215 3.20 -13.34 25.28
C PRO A 215 2.18 -12.40 24.63
N SER A 216 2.40 -11.08 24.63
CA SER A 216 1.48 -10.10 24.04
C SER A 216 1.42 -10.13 22.52
N GLN A 217 2.40 -10.79 21.89
CA GLN A 217 2.43 -11.00 20.45
C GLN A 217 1.36 -11.98 19.98
N PHE A 218 0.85 -12.86 20.85
CA PHE A 218 -0.29 -13.71 20.54
C PHE A 218 -1.59 -12.89 20.50
N LYS A 219 -2.32 -12.95 19.38
CA LYS A 219 -3.56 -12.17 19.16
C LYS A 219 -4.81 -13.01 19.04
N GLY A 220 -4.67 -14.31 18.76
CA GLY A 220 -5.82 -15.21 18.70
C GLY A 220 -5.51 -16.48 17.93
N TYR A 221 -6.54 -17.28 17.74
CA TYR A 221 -6.45 -18.56 17.03
C TYR A 221 -7.81 -18.88 16.39
N GLN A 222 -7.81 -19.82 15.46
CA GLN A 222 -9.02 -20.39 14.89
C GLN A 222 -9.17 -21.86 15.25
N GLY A 223 -10.40 -22.30 15.50
CA GLY A 223 -10.71 -23.70 15.81
C GLY A 223 -10.60 -24.05 17.29
N ASP A 224 -10.20 -25.28 17.59
CA ASP A 224 -10.07 -25.79 18.96
C ASP A 224 -8.77 -25.29 19.59
N ALA A 225 -8.81 -24.84 20.85
CA ALA A 225 -7.63 -24.37 21.56
C ALA A 225 -6.56 -25.45 21.74
N ALA A 226 -6.94 -26.72 21.88
CA ALA A 226 -6.01 -27.82 22.07
C ALA A 226 -5.25 -28.19 20.79
N ALA A 227 -5.81 -27.84 19.62
CA ALA A 227 -5.24 -28.09 18.31
C ALA A 227 -5.77 -27.04 17.30
N PRO A 228 -5.31 -25.77 17.41
CA PRO A 228 -5.82 -24.68 16.58
C PRO A 228 -5.50 -24.95 15.11
N LYS A 229 -6.43 -24.54 14.25
CA LYS A 229 -6.25 -24.57 12.80
C LYS A 229 -5.33 -23.46 12.32
N SER A 230 -5.27 -22.36 13.07
CA SER A 230 -4.37 -21.24 12.80
C SER A 230 -4.04 -20.50 14.09
N VAL A 231 -2.86 -19.88 14.15
CA VAL A 231 -2.40 -19.07 15.29
C VAL A 231 -2.01 -17.68 14.78
N LEU A 232 -2.74 -16.66 15.25
CA LEU A 232 -2.53 -15.26 14.89
C LEU A 232 -1.54 -14.59 15.85
N LEU A 233 -0.46 -14.09 15.28
CA LEU A 233 0.60 -13.34 15.95
C LEU A 233 0.66 -11.90 15.42
N GLN A 234 1.31 -11.01 16.17
CA GLN A 234 1.63 -9.66 15.72
C GLN A 234 3.06 -9.26 16.09
N HIS A 235 3.73 -8.60 15.15
CA HIS A 235 5.05 -7.99 15.33
C HIS A 235 5.10 -6.65 14.58
N ASN A 236 5.53 -5.58 15.24
CA ASN A 236 5.59 -4.21 14.68
C ASN A 236 4.28 -3.75 14.01
N GLY A 237 3.13 -4.10 14.61
CA GLY A 237 1.80 -3.77 14.09
C GLY A 237 1.30 -4.67 12.95
N LEU A 238 2.16 -5.52 12.37
CA LEU A 238 1.82 -6.45 11.29
C LEU A 238 1.51 -7.83 11.84
N HIS A 239 0.50 -8.48 11.26
CA HIS A 239 0.06 -9.80 11.70
C HIS A 239 0.70 -10.92 10.88
N LEU A 240 0.93 -12.06 11.53
CA LEU A 240 1.34 -13.33 10.92
C LEU A 240 0.38 -14.43 11.37
N ASP A 241 -0.06 -15.28 10.46
CA ASP A 241 -0.94 -16.42 10.75
C ASP A 241 -0.18 -17.73 10.42
N ILE A 242 -0.05 -18.60 11.41
CA ILE A 242 0.66 -19.90 11.31
C ILE A 242 -0.33 -21.00 11.00
#